data_AF-A0AAJ2WJH8-F1
#
_entry.id   AF-A0AAJ2WJH8-F1
#
_cell.length_a   1.000
_cell.length_b   1.000
_cell.length_c   1.000
_cell.angle_alpha   90.00
_cell.angle_beta   90.00
_cell.angle_gamma   90.00
#
_symmetry.space_group_name_H-M   'P 1'
#
loop_
_entity.id
_entity.type
_entity.pdbx_description
1 polymer ?
#
loop_
_entity_poly.entity_id
_entity_poly.type
_entity_poly.pdbx_seq_one_letter_code
_entity_poly.pdbx_strand_id
1 'polypeptide(L)'
;MVSLLDEARRYLPDGLSERGLATLYAQLARLDQRFPFYTTTDFEFLLQGDLIQDVNHYAFLPDGTVRSGRARVMLLSNTCDMSLENARDDEVMVSVAPIMRVSRWIEALKNRGVDAGKIEDKAKSARLQRLTSIVYLPERTGMEESFVLLDKIQSIPISLISNWKEARTAVLSQAGEWTLVTKLSMHFSRQLEGVMRG
;
A
#
# COMPACT_ATOMS: atom_id res chain seq x y z
N MET A 1 -11.33 -6.92 -20.85
CA MET A 1 -11.04 -6.05 -19.70
C MET A 1 -10.44 -6.95 -18.64
N VAL A 2 -9.18 -6.76 -18.23
CA VAL A 2 -8.52 -7.67 -17.27
C VAL A 2 -8.93 -7.27 -15.86
N SER A 3 -9.42 -8.24 -15.07
CA SER A 3 -9.84 -8.02 -13.68
C SER A 3 -8.63 -8.07 -12.74
N LEU A 4 -8.74 -7.49 -11.54
CA LEU A 4 -7.69 -7.62 -10.52
C LEU A 4 -7.41 -9.09 -10.18
N LEU A 5 -8.44 -9.94 -10.25
CA LEU A 5 -8.32 -11.39 -10.06
C LEU A 5 -7.40 -12.04 -11.12
N ASP A 6 -7.59 -11.70 -12.38
CA ASP A 6 -6.78 -12.25 -13.48
C ASP A 6 -5.31 -11.87 -13.33
N GLU A 7 -5.05 -10.65 -12.88
CA GLU A 7 -3.71 -10.18 -12.63
C GLU A 7 -3.12 -10.88 -11.39
N ALA A 8 -3.85 -10.96 -10.27
CA ALA A 8 -3.40 -11.59 -9.03
C ALA A 8 -3.05 -13.08 -9.18
N ARG A 9 -3.80 -13.83 -9.99
CA ARG A 9 -3.54 -15.26 -10.29
C ARG A 9 -2.13 -15.55 -10.80
N ARG A 10 -1.49 -14.58 -11.46
CA ARG A 10 -0.13 -14.75 -11.99
C ARG A 10 0.96 -14.64 -10.93
N TYR A 11 0.62 -14.13 -9.73
CA TYR A 11 1.60 -13.78 -8.71
C TYR A 11 1.43 -14.52 -7.37
N LEU A 12 0.36 -15.31 -7.20
CA LEU A 12 0.11 -16.06 -5.96
C LEU A 12 0.85 -17.41 -6.00
N PRO A 13 1.62 -17.77 -4.95
CA PRO A 13 2.27 -19.08 -4.87
C PRO A 13 1.27 -20.22 -4.63
N ASP A 14 1.59 -21.42 -5.12
CA ASP A 14 0.82 -22.67 -4.95
C ASP A 14 0.63 -23.13 -3.48
N GLY A 15 1.22 -22.40 -2.52
CA GLY A 15 1.26 -22.73 -1.08
C GLY A 15 0.12 -22.18 -0.23
N LEU A 16 -0.83 -21.42 -0.80
CA LEU A 16 -2.07 -21.10 -0.10
C LEU A 16 -2.95 -22.36 -0.04
N SER A 17 -3.45 -22.72 1.15
CA SER A 17 -4.43 -23.82 1.26
C SER A 17 -5.58 -23.61 0.29
N GLU A 18 -6.13 -24.68 -0.31
CA GLU A 18 -7.22 -24.58 -1.30
C GLU A 18 -8.38 -23.70 -0.81
N ARG A 19 -8.69 -23.74 0.50
CA ARG A 19 -9.70 -22.88 1.15
C ARG A 19 -9.29 -21.41 1.21
N GLY A 20 -8.04 -21.13 1.57
CA GLY A 20 -7.50 -19.77 1.60
C GLY A 20 -7.46 -19.13 0.21
N LEU A 21 -7.04 -19.90 -0.80
CA LEU A 21 -6.95 -19.46 -2.18
C LEU A 21 -8.35 -19.22 -2.78
N ALA A 22 -9.32 -20.09 -2.50
CA ALA A 22 -10.72 -19.90 -2.93
C ALA A 22 -11.37 -18.68 -2.27
N THR A 23 -11.11 -18.44 -0.98
CA THR A 23 -11.64 -17.27 -0.27
C THR A 23 -11.00 -15.98 -0.78
N LEU A 24 -9.68 -15.97 -0.98
CA LEU A 24 -8.96 -14.86 -1.58
C LEU A 24 -9.50 -14.53 -2.98
N TYR A 25 -9.66 -15.54 -3.84
CA TYR A 25 -10.24 -15.32 -5.16
C TYR A 25 -11.68 -14.82 -5.11
N ALA A 26 -12.51 -15.34 -4.21
CA ALA A 26 -13.88 -14.86 -4.06
C ALA A 26 -13.93 -13.39 -3.58
N GLN A 27 -13.00 -12.96 -2.73
CA GLN A 27 -12.94 -11.57 -2.30
C GLN A 27 -12.32 -10.66 -3.37
N LEU A 28 -11.22 -11.07 -4.01
CA LEU A 28 -10.58 -10.32 -5.10
C LEU A 28 -11.52 -10.14 -6.30
N ALA A 29 -12.27 -11.19 -6.66
CA ALA A 29 -13.27 -11.16 -7.74
C ALA A 29 -14.40 -10.17 -7.47
N ARG A 30 -14.61 -9.81 -6.20
CA ARG A 30 -15.65 -8.89 -5.77
C ARG A 30 -15.09 -7.54 -5.31
N LEU A 31 -13.79 -7.26 -5.45
CA LEU A 31 -13.23 -5.94 -5.17
C LEU A 31 -13.74 -4.85 -6.13
N ASP A 32 -14.36 -5.25 -7.24
CA ASP A 32 -15.19 -4.38 -8.09
C ASP A 32 -16.55 -4.01 -7.44
N GLN A 33 -16.99 -4.76 -6.44
CA GLN A 33 -18.23 -4.59 -5.67
C GLN A 33 -17.97 -3.98 -4.28
N ARG A 34 -17.68 -2.68 -4.19
CA ARG A 34 -17.75 -1.84 -2.95
C ARG A 34 -17.66 -2.57 -1.58
N PHE A 35 -16.62 -3.39 -1.33
CA PHE A 35 -16.40 -3.92 0.00
C PHE A 35 -15.87 -2.80 0.91
N PRO A 36 -16.20 -2.82 2.21
CA PRO A 36 -15.58 -1.89 3.15
C PRO A 36 -14.06 -2.13 3.11
N PHE A 37 -13.30 -1.15 2.66
CA PHE A 37 -11.83 -1.23 2.57
C PHE A 37 -11.15 -1.05 3.94
N TYR A 38 -11.88 -0.44 4.87
CA TYR A 38 -11.46 -0.17 6.24
C TYR A 38 -12.38 -0.88 7.21
N THR A 39 -11.85 -1.23 8.39
CA THR A 39 -12.66 -1.68 9.53
C THR A 39 -12.82 -0.57 10.55
N THR A 40 -13.86 -0.68 11.38
CA THR A 40 -14.05 0.14 12.58
C THR A 40 -13.56 -0.56 13.85
N THR A 41 -13.07 -1.79 13.74
CA THR A 41 -12.47 -2.52 14.85
C THR A 41 -11.21 -1.79 15.30
N ASP A 42 -11.14 -1.51 16.60
CA ASP A 42 -9.95 -0.97 17.23
C ASP A 42 -9.03 -2.12 17.69
N PHE A 43 -7.73 -1.93 17.51
CA PHE A 43 -6.72 -2.93 17.80
C PHE A 43 -5.62 -2.33 18.66
N GLU A 44 -5.27 -3.00 19.76
CA GLU A 44 -4.26 -2.52 20.71
C GLU A 44 -2.80 -2.74 20.27
N PHE A 45 -2.58 -3.08 19.01
CA PHE A 45 -1.26 -3.32 18.41
C PHE A 45 -1.24 -2.88 16.95
N LEU A 46 -0.03 -2.60 16.42
CA LEU A 46 0.19 -2.22 15.02
C LEU A 46 -0.10 -3.37 14.06
N LEU A 47 -0.84 -3.10 13.00
CA LEU A 47 -1.15 -4.07 11.94
C LEU A 47 -0.46 -3.70 10.63
N GLN A 48 -0.10 -4.72 9.84
CA GLN A 48 0.29 -4.47 8.43
C GLN A 48 -0.88 -3.80 7.71
N GLY A 49 -0.59 -2.70 7.03
CA GLY A 49 -1.59 -1.89 6.35
C GLY A 49 -2.19 -0.76 7.18
N ASP A 50 -1.82 -0.60 8.45
CA ASP A 50 -2.24 0.57 9.24
C ASP A 50 -1.84 1.88 8.56
N LEU A 51 -2.75 2.86 8.60
CA LEU A 51 -2.49 4.20 8.10
C LEU A 51 -2.10 5.12 9.25
N ILE A 52 -0.82 5.49 9.32
CA ILE A 52 -0.27 6.37 10.36
C ILE A 52 -0.04 7.76 9.78
N GLN A 53 -0.57 8.79 10.44
CA GLN A 53 -0.32 10.18 10.05
C GLN A 53 0.90 10.75 10.74
N ASP A 54 1.36 11.89 10.24
CA ASP A 54 2.42 12.67 10.88
C ASP A 54 3.70 11.84 11.08
N VAL A 55 4.16 11.18 10.02
CA VAL A 55 5.42 10.41 10.01
C VAL A 55 6.46 11.17 9.21
N ASN A 56 7.70 11.22 9.70
CA ASN A 56 8.82 11.79 8.94
C ASN A 56 9.04 11.00 7.65
N HIS A 57 9.06 11.71 6.52
CA HIS A 57 9.25 11.11 5.20
C HIS A 57 10.20 11.95 4.36
N TYR A 58 11.05 11.27 3.59
CA TYR A 58 12.04 11.89 2.72
C TYR A 58 11.72 11.60 1.25
N ALA A 59 11.46 12.64 0.46
CA ALA A 59 11.27 12.52 -0.97
C ALA A 59 12.59 12.81 -1.70
N PHE A 60 13.10 11.81 -2.41
CA PHE A 60 14.24 11.94 -3.32
C PHE A 60 13.72 12.37 -4.70
N LEU A 61 14.17 13.51 -5.19
CA LEU A 61 13.78 14.08 -6.48
C LEU A 61 14.79 13.71 -7.57
N PRO A 62 14.37 13.71 -8.86
CA PRO A 62 15.25 13.32 -9.97
C PRO A 62 16.51 14.18 -10.14
N ASP A 63 16.49 15.41 -9.62
CA ASP A 63 17.62 16.34 -9.62
C ASP A 63 18.62 16.08 -8.48
N GLY A 64 18.41 15.03 -7.69
CA GLY A 64 19.22 14.69 -6.52
C GLY A 64 18.82 15.44 -5.24
N THR A 65 17.85 16.37 -5.32
CA THR A 65 17.38 17.10 -4.14
C THR A 65 16.60 16.17 -3.20
N VAL A 66 16.88 16.25 -1.90
CA VAL A 66 16.11 15.58 -0.85
C VAL A 66 15.18 16.59 -0.20
N ARG A 67 13.89 16.28 -0.14
CA ARG A 67 12.90 17.04 0.62
C ARG A 67 12.41 16.21 1.80
N SER A 68 12.47 16.75 3.00
CA SER A 68 11.86 16.16 4.18
C SER A 68 10.52 16.81 4.50
N GLY A 69 9.64 16.07 5.17
CA GLY A 69 8.38 16.59 5.67
C GLY A 69 7.63 15.53 6.48
N ARG A 70 6.43 15.91 6.94
CA ARG A 70 5.49 14.99 7.58
C ARG A 70 4.51 14.46 6.55
N ALA A 71 4.32 13.15 6.51
CA ALA A 71 3.41 12.48 5.59
C ALA A 71 2.51 11.52 6.36
N ARG A 72 1.36 11.20 5.76
CA ARG A 72 0.63 9.98 6.11
C ARG A 72 1.30 8.82 5.39
N VAL A 73 1.47 7.70 6.07
CA VAL A 73 2.12 6.50 5.55
C VAL A 73 1.25 5.27 5.82
N MET A 74 1.44 4.24 5.00
CA MET A 74 0.95 2.90 5.26
C MET A 74 2.10 2.06 5.81
N LEU A 75 1.86 1.31 6.89
CA LEU A 75 2.81 0.33 7.40
C LEU A 75 2.81 -0.91 6.50
N LEU A 76 3.99 -1.36 6.08
CA LEU A 76 4.15 -2.51 5.18
C LEU A 76 4.84 -3.70 5.83
N SER A 77 5.62 -3.49 6.89
CA SER A 77 6.16 -4.61 7.67
C SER A 77 5.03 -5.46 8.25
N ASN A 78 5.28 -6.76 8.41
CA ASN A 78 4.27 -7.65 8.98
C ASN A 78 4.05 -7.33 10.46
N THR A 79 2.85 -7.63 10.98
CA THR A 79 2.47 -7.41 12.38
C THR A 79 3.50 -8.00 13.37
N CYS A 80 3.98 -9.22 13.12
CA CYS A 80 5.01 -9.85 13.97
C CYS A 80 6.33 -9.06 13.99
N ASP A 81 6.70 -8.45 12.86
CA ASP A 81 7.94 -7.66 12.75
C ASP A 81 7.84 -6.35 13.53
N MET A 82 6.62 -5.82 13.72
CA MET A 82 6.34 -4.58 14.44
C MET A 82 5.96 -4.78 15.91
N SER A 83 5.84 -6.03 16.38
CA SER A 83 5.48 -6.29 17.77
C SER A 83 6.58 -5.81 18.72
N LEU A 84 6.18 -4.92 19.63
CA LEU A 84 7.02 -4.36 20.69
C LEU A 84 7.33 -5.37 21.80
N GLU A 85 6.63 -6.50 21.84
CA GLU A 85 6.85 -7.56 22.83
C GLU A 85 8.04 -8.47 22.47
N ASN A 86 8.54 -8.38 21.24
CA ASN A 86 9.71 -9.14 20.83
C ASN A 86 10.97 -8.53 21.45
N ALA A 87 11.66 -9.30 22.30
CA ALA A 87 12.99 -8.95 22.75
C ALA A 87 13.94 -8.89 21.54
N ARG A 88 14.61 -7.75 21.36
CA ARG A 88 15.57 -7.52 20.28
C ARG A 88 16.73 -6.70 20.83
N ASP A 89 17.94 -7.06 20.38
CA ASP A 89 19.18 -6.37 20.77
C ASP A 89 19.34 -5.03 20.05
N ASP A 90 18.72 -4.87 18.87
CA ASP A 90 18.80 -3.70 18.01
C ASP A 90 17.43 -3.01 17.79
N GLU A 91 17.46 -1.75 17.37
CA GLU A 91 16.27 -0.98 17.03
C GLU A 91 15.57 -1.56 15.79
N VAL A 92 14.24 -1.73 15.91
CA VAL A 92 13.41 -2.30 14.83
C VAL A 92 13.21 -1.29 13.73
N MET A 93 13.52 -1.71 12.51
CA MET A 93 13.23 -0.95 11.30
C MET A 93 11.93 -1.46 10.65
N VAL A 94 11.04 -0.55 10.31
CA VAL A 94 9.76 -0.83 9.68
C VAL A 94 9.68 -0.21 8.29
N SER A 95 9.13 -0.97 7.35
CA SER A 95 8.89 -0.50 5.98
C SER A 95 7.58 0.29 5.94
N VAL A 96 7.64 1.50 5.38
CA VAL A 96 6.49 2.39 5.21
C VAL A 96 6.41 2.91 3.79
N ALA A 97 5.19 3.09 3.28
CA ALA A 97 4.96 3.74 1.99
C ALA A 97 4.14 5.03 2.16
N PRO A 98 4.51 6.14 1.49
CA PRO A 98 3.78 7.39 1.60
C PRO A 98 2.40 7.31 0.97
N ILE A 99 1.46 8.01 1.58
CA ILE A 99 0.09 8.18 1.11
C ILE A 99 -0.08 9.57 0.52
N MET A 100 -0.45 9.61 -0.75
CA MET A 100 -0.67 10.83 -1.49
C MET A 100 -2.11 10.92 -1.96
N ARG A 101 -2.77 12.05 -1.69
CA ARG A 101 -4.11 12.32 -2.22
C ARG A 101 -4.13 12.22 -3.74
N VAL A 102 -5.20 11.65 -4.30
CA VAL A 102 -5.30 11.47 -5.76
C VAL A 102 -5.23 12.81 -6.50
N SER A 103 -5.86 13.87 -5.96
CA SER A 103 -5.77 15.24 -6.49
C SER A 103 -4.33 15.73 -6.59
N ARG A 104 -3.56 15.62 -5.49
CA ARG A 104 -2.14 16.01 -5.44
C ARG A 104 -1.27 15.18 -6.39
N TRP A 105 -1.56 13.89 -6.55
CA TRP A 105 -0.85 13.03 -7.47
C TRP A 105 -1.10 13.44 -8.94
N ILE A 106 -2.35 13.76 -9.28
CA ILE A 106 -2.73 14.30 -10.59
C ILE A 106 -2.03 15.63 -10.86
N GLU A 107 -2.04 16.56 -9.91
CA GLU A 107 -1.35 17.85 -10.00
C GLU A 107 0.16 17.67 -10.21
N ALA A 108 0.78 16.75 -9.47
CA ALA A 108 2.20 16.46 -9.62
C ALA A 108 2.55 15.96 -11.04
N LEU A 109 1.68 15.20 -11.69
CA LEU A 109 1.88 14.78 -13.09
C LEU A 109 1.65 15.92 -14.07
N LYS A 110 0.64 16.77 -13.85
CA LYS A 110 0.40 17.97 -14.66
C LYS A 110 1.62 18.91 -14.63
N ASN A 111 2.16 19.15 -13.45
CA ASN A 111 3.35 20.00 -13.27
C ASN A 111 4.62 19.44 -13.93
N ARG A 112 4.63 18.14 -14.24
CA ARG A 112 5.71 17.48 -15.00
C ARG A 112 5.46 17.47 -16.51
N GLY A 113 4.39 18.11 -16.99
CA GLY A 113 4.05 18.16 -18.41
C GLY A 113 3.49 16.85 -18.97
N VAL A 114 2.94 15.97 -18.14
CA VAL A 114 2.28 14.75 -18.62
C VAL A 114 0.94 15.13 -19.27
N ASP A 115 0.68 14.56 -20.44
CA ASP A 115 -0.58 14.74 -21.18
C ASP A 115 -1.83 14.43 -20.32
N ALA A 116 -2.88 15.25 -20.46
CA ALA A 116 -4.08 15.16 -19.64
C ALA A 116 -4.82 13.83 -19.82
N GLY A 117 -4.94 13.33 -21.05
CA GLY A 117 -5.57 12.03 -21.33
C GLY A 117 -4.80 10.87 -20.69
N LYS A 118 -3.47 10.90 -20.79
CA LYS A 118 -2.61 9.91 -20.10
C LYS A 118 -2.74 9.97 -18.57
N ILE A 119 -2.91 11.15 -17.99
CA ILE A 119 -3.12 11.29 -16.54
C ILE A 119 -4.45 10.65 -16.14
N GLU A 120 -5.52 10.92 -16.89
CA GLU A 120 -6.84 10.36 -16.63
C GLU A 120 -6.85 8.83 -16.72
N ASP A 121 -6.27 8.27 -17.79
CA ASP A 121 -6.16 6.82 -17.97
C ASP A 121 -5.36 6.15 -16.86
N LYS A 122 -4.26 6.77 -16.42
CA LYS A 122 -3.47 6.28 -15.29
C LYS A 122 -4.24 6.36 -13.98
N ALA A 123 -4.90 7.47 -13.70
CA ALA A 123 -5.70 7.63 -12.49
C ALA A 123 -6.86 6.63 -12.45
N LYS A 124 -7.54 6.41 -13.58
CA LYS A 124 -8.57 5.37 -13.73
C LYS A 124 -8.01 3.98 -13.48
N SER A 125 -6.85 3.66 -14.07
CA SER A 125 -6.18 2.38 -13.85
C SER A 125 -5.75 2.17 -12.40
N ALA A 126 -5.26 3.22 -11.74
CA ALA A 126 -4.89 3.19 -10.32
C ALA A 126 -6.11 2.93 -9.42
N ARG A 127 -7.22 3.65 -9.62
CA ARG A 127 -8.48 3.45 -8.89
C ARG A 127 -9.06 2.05 -9.07
N LEU A 128 -8.88 1.46 -10.26
CA LEU A 128 -9.25 0.08 -10.55
C LEU A 128 -8.22 -0.95 -10.04
N GLN A 129 -7.27 -0.55 -9.19
CA GLN A 129 -6.20 -1.38 -8.63
C GLN A 129 -5.33 -2.07 -9.69
N ARG A 130 -5.23 -1.55 -10.93
CA ARG A 130 -4.43 -2.18 -12.01
C ARG A 130 -2.95 -1.82 -12.01
N LEU A 131 -2.56 -0.70 -11.40
CA LEU A 131 -1.16 -0.31 -11.32
C LEU A 131 -0.50 -1.01 -10.13
N THR A 132 0.45 -1.92 -10.38
CA THR A 132 1.07 -2.73 -9.32
C THR A 132 1.80 -1.90 -8.27
N SER A 133 2.41 -0.77 -8.67
CA SER A 133 3.12 0.15 -7.77
C SER A 133 2.23 1.08 -6.95
N ILE A 134 0.90 1.02 -7.10
CA ILE A 134 -0.04 1.89 -6.40
C ILE A 134 -1.14 1.07 -5.75
N VAL A 135 -1.37 1.29 -4.45
CA VAL A 135 -2.60 0.83 -3.78
C VAL A 135 -3.59 1.99 -3.73
N TYR A 136 -4.77 1.82 -4.30
CA TYR A 136 -5.85 2.78 -4.17
C TYR A 136 -6.54 2.65 -2.81
N LEU A 137 -6.75 3.78 -2.16
CA LEU A 137 -7.45 3.96 -0.90
C LEU A 137 -8.74 4.74 -1.15
N PRO A 138 -9.92 4.11 -0.97
CA PRO A 138 -11.19 4.82 -1.06
C PRO A 138 -11.28 5.94 -0.03
N GLU A 139 -12.05 6.98 -0.36
CA GLU A 139 -12.36 8.05 0.60
C GLU A 139 -13.10 7.50 1.83
N ARG A 140 -12.95 8.20 2.95
CA ARG A 140 -13.72 7.98 4.18
C ARG A 140 -13.81 9.29 4.96
N THR A 141 -14.62 9.31 6.01
CA THR A 141 -14.71 10.46 6.91
C THR A 141 -13.32 10.89 7.39
N GLY A 142 -12.95 12.14 7.12
CA GLY A 142 -11.65 12.71 7.49
C GLY A 142 -10.48 12.36 6.55
N MET A 143 -10.71 11.66 5.44
CA MET A 143 -9.67 11.33 4.47
C MET A 143 -10.20 11.24 3.03
N GLU A 144 -9.68 12.11 2.15
CA GLU A 144 -9.93 12.05 0.71
C GLU A 144 -9.35 10.78 0.09
N GLU A 145 -9.88 10.38 -1.07
CA GLU A 145 -9.32 9.28 -1.85
C GLU A 145 -7.81 9.47 -2.08
N SER A 146 -7.04 8.40 -1.92
CA SER A 146 -5.59 8.48 -1.87
C SER A 146 -4.93 7.28 -2.56
N PHE A 147 -3.64 7.44 -2.86
CA PHE A 147 -2.76 6.42 -3.39
C PHE A 147 -1.62 6.17 -2.42
N VAL A 148 -1.40 4.90 -2.08
CA VAL A 148 -0.15 4.43 -1.45
C VAL A 148 0.85 4.19 -2.57
N LEU A 149 2.02 4.81 -2.48
CA LEU A 149 3.05 4.74 -3.53
C LEU A 149 4.13 3.73 -3.14
N LEU A 150 4.04 2.51 -3.68
CA LEU A 150 4.93 1.40 -3.33
C LEU A 150 6.34 1.55 -3.93
N ASP A 151 6.49 2.39 -4.96
CA ASP A 151 7.80 2.77 -5.52
C ASP A 151 8.58 3.76 -4.64
N LYS A 152 8.00 4.18 -3.50
CA LYS A 152 8.57 5.17 -2.58
C LYS A 152 8.71 4.65 -1.15
N ILE A 153 8.91 3.35 -1.00
CA ILE A 153 9.05 2.71 0.31
C ILE A 153 10.31 3.21 1.02
N GLN A 154 10.18 3.46 2.32
CA GLN A 154 11.27 3.82 3.22
C GLN A 154 11.32 2.85 4.39
N SER A 155 12.53 2.56 4.86
CA SER A 155 12.73 1.88 6.13
C SER A 155 12.98 2.93 7.20
N ILE A 156 12.18 2.94 8.26
CA ILE A 156 12.29 3.90 9.37
C ILE A 156 12.36 3.16 10.71
N PRO A 157 13.01 3.72 11.73
CA PRO A 157 12.94 3.16 13.08
C PRO A 157 11.50 3.17 13.62
N ILE A 158 11.08 2.10 14.28
CA ILE A 158 9.73 2.00 14.87
C ILE A 158 9.47 3.06 15.95
N SER A 159 10.54 3.57 16.58
CA SER A 159 10.47 4.67 17.54
C SER A 159 9.92 5.96 16.92
N LEU A 160 10.06 6.16 15.61
CA LEU A 160 9.51 7.32 14.90
C LEU A 160 7.97 7.27 14.76
N ILE A 161 7.35 6.14 15.11
CA ILE A 161 5.89 5.96 15.15
C ILE A 161 5.41 5.55 16.55
N SER A 162 6.13 5.93 17.62
CA SER A 162 5.79 5.53 18.99
C SER A 162 4.41 6.02 19.46
N ASN A 163 3.92 7.14 18.92
CA ASN A 163 2.58 7.70 19.16
C ASN A 163 1.52 7.14 18.19
N TRP A 164 1.69 5.91 17.72
CA TRP A 164 0.82 5.32 16.71
C TRP A 164 -0.64 5.22 17.14
N LYS A 165 -0.95 5.12 18.44
CA LYS A 165 -2.34 5.05 18.93
C LYS A 165 -3.12 6.31 18.55
N GLU A 166 -2.52 7.48 18.76
CA GLU A 166 -3.10 8.77 18.41
C GLU A 166 -2.93 9.10 16.93
N ALA A 167 -1.86 8.61 16.31
CA ALA A 167 -1.55 8.88 14.91
C ALA A 167 -2.24 7.92 13.91
N ARG A 168 -2.82 6.82 14.37
CA ARG A 168 -3.52 5.87 13.50
C ARG A 168 -4.81 6.49 13.00
N THR A 169 -4.88 6.64 11.68
CA THR A 169 -6.03 7.22 11.00
C THR A 169 -7.01 6.17 10.49
N ALA A 170 -6.54 4.99 10.09
CA ALA A 170 -7.42 3.90 9.65
C ALA A 170 -6.72 2.54 9.77
N VAL A 171 -7.54 1.49 9.88
CA VAL A 171 -7.15 0.08 9.81
C VAL A 171 -7.81 -0.54 8.59
N LEU A 172 -7.09 -1.36 7.84
CA LEU A 172 -7.67 -2.09 6.72
C LEU A 172 -8.67 -3.13 7.21
N SER A 173 -9.74 -3.34 6.45
CA SER A 173 -10.53 -4.55 6.59
C SER A 173 -9.77 -5.75 6.04
N GLN A 174 -10.30 -6.96 6.22
CA GLN A 174 -9.76 -8.17 5.59
C GLN A 174 -9.59 -8.02 4.07
N ALA A 175 -10.56 -7.39 3.40
CA ALA A 175 -10.51 -7.16 1.96
C ALA A 175 -9.44 -6.13 1.58
N GLY A 176 -9.27 -5.09 2.40
CA GLY A 176 -8.21 -4.09 2.24
C GLY A 176 -6.83 -4.72 2.42
N GLU A 177 -6.65 -5.54 3.46
CA GLU A 177 -5.41 -6.28 3.74
C GLU A 177 -5.05 -7.21 2.58
N TRP A 178 -6.00 -8.00 2.07
CA TRP A 178 -5.73 -8.88 0.92
C TRP A 178 -5.40 -8.11 -0.35
N THR A 179 -6.02 -6.94 -0.54
CA THR A 179 -5.62 -6.03 -1.63
C THR A 179 -4.16 -5.61 -1.46
N LEU A 180 -3.75 -5.21 -0.25
CA LEU A 180 -2.38 -4.81 0.05
C LEU A 180 -1.39 -5.96 -0.19
N VAL A 181 -1.61 -7.13 0.39
CA VAL A 181 -0.70 -8.29 0.26
C VAL A 181 -0.58 -8.74 -1.19
N THR A 182 -1.69 -8.73 -1.93
CA THR A 182 -1.68 -9.01 -3.37
C THR A 182 -0.83 -7.99 -4.11
N LYS A 183 -1.02 -6.69 -3.84
CA LYS A 183 -0.24 -5.61 -4.45
C LYS A 183 1.24 -5.69 -4.14
N LEU A 184 1.62 -5.97 -2.90
CA LEU A 184 3.01 -6.17 -2.50
C LEU A 184 3.64 -7.34 -3.25
N SER A 185 2.93 -8.48 -3.31
CA SER A 185 3.35 -9.65 -4.07
C SER A 185 3.59 -9.30 -5.55
N MET A 186 2.64 -8.62 -6.19
CA MET A 186 2.74 -8.21 -7.59
C MET A 186 3.85 -7.17 -7.84
N HIS A 187 4.04 -6.24 -6.90
CA HIS A 187 5.01 -5.15 -7.04
C HIS A 187 6.45 -5.64 -6.92
N PHE A 188 6.71 -6.58 -6.00
CA PHE A 188 8.05 -7.09 -5.74
C PHE A 188 8.40 -8.36 -6.53
N SER A 189 7.41 -9.08 -7.06
CA SER A 189 7.66 -10.32 -7.80
C SER A 189 8.01 -10.06 -9.27
N ARG A 190 9.03 -10.79 -9.74
CA ARG A 190 9.53 -10.77 -11.12
C ARG A 190 9.04 -11.94 -11.97
N GLN A 191 7.97 -12.62 -11.55
CA GLN A 191 7.54 -13.91 -12.10
C GLN A 191 7.24 -13.90 -13.61
N LEU A 192 7.06 -12.73 -14.22
CA LEU A 192 6.81 -12.57 -15.67
C LEU A 192 7.97 -11.93 -16.45
N GLU A 193 9.15 -11.73 -15.84
CA GLU A 193 10.27 -11.09 -16.54
C GLU A 193 10.80 -11.95 -17.71
N GLY A 194 10.50 -13.25 -17.75
CA GLY A 194 10.99 -14.17 -18.80
C GLY A 194 12.51 -14.27 -18.84
N VAL A 195 13.20 -13.78 -17.80
CA VAL A 195 14.65 -13.78 -17.67
C VAL A 195 15.07 -15.04 -16.91
N MET A 196 15.68 -15.98 -17.62
CA MET A 196 16.42 -17.07 -17.00
C MET A 196 17.74 -16.53 -16.45
N ARG A 197 17.92 -16.61 -15.13
CA ARG A 197 19.15 -16.22 -14.44
C ARG A 197 19.97 -17.45 -14.08
N GLY A 198 20.38 -18.21 -15.11
CA GLY A 198 21.17 -19.44 -14.95
C GLY A 198 20.31 -20.68 -14.75
#